data_AF-A5FCX7-F1
#
_entry.id   AF-A5FCX7-F1
#
_cell.length_a   1.000
_cell.length_b   1.000
_cell.length_c   1.000
_cell.angle_alpha   90.00
_cell.angle_beta   90.00
_cell.angle_gamma   90.00
#
_symmetry.space_group_name_H-M   'P 1'
#
loop_
_entity.id
_entity.type
_entity.pdbx_description
1 polymer ?
#
loop_
_entity_poly.entity_id
_entity_poly.type
_entity_poly.pdbx_seq_one_letter_code
_entity_poly.pdbx_strand_id
1 'polypeptide(L)'
;MKKKVLCLIGIVLLGIILFSIYRKQYGYIKDIKSNLPIEGVLVKDFINQKRYTVTDKNGMFSFSNCNDLLISKKEYKSDTLKKYGCKPTGKCFNGHVFYMTLLEQKKDKK
;
A
#
# COMPACT_ATOMS: atom_id res chain seq x y z
N MET A 1 30.68 -37.68 -2.17
CA MET A 1 29.77 -36.78 -2.92
C MET A 1 28.49 -36.37 -2.17
N LYS A 2 27.90 -37.22 -1.31
CA LYS A 2 26.58 -36.94 -0.67
C LYS A 2 26.53 -35.72 0.27
N LYS A 3 27.63 -35.37 0.95
CA LYS A 3 27.68 -34.25 1.91
C LYS A 3 27.57 -32.85 1.26
N LYS A 4 28.08 -32.68 0.03
CA LYS A 4 28.01 -31.40 -0.70
C LYS A 4 26.58 -31.10 -1.19
N VAL A 5 25.85 -32.14 -1.59
CA VAL A 5 24.45 -32.03 -2.06
C VAL A 5 23.51 -31.67 -0.92
N LEU A 6 23.69 -32.24 0.27
CA LEU A 6 22.89 -31.89 1.46
C LEU A 6 23.04 -30.42 1.87
N CYS A 7 24.26 -29.87 1.77
CA CYS A 7 24.54 -28.48 2.12
C CYS A 7 23.92 -27.49 1.13
N LEU A 8 23.96 -27.81 -0.17
CA LEU A 8 23.30 -27.04 -1.23
C LEU A 8 21.78 -26.99 -1.05
N ILE A 9 21.14 -28.10 -0.69
CA ILE A 9 19.69 -28.15 -0.41
C ILE A 9 19.33 -27.27 0.80
N GLY A 10 20.17 -27.26 1.85
CA GLY A 10 19.97 -26.41 3.03
C GLY A 10 20.02 -24.92 2.71
N ILE A 11 20.95 -24.48 1.86
CA ILE A 11 21.08 -23.07 1.45
C ILE A 11 19.88 -22.62 0.60
N VAL A 12 19.39 -23.48 -0.30
CA VAL A 12 18.21 -23.20 -1.14
C VAL A 12 16.95 -23.07 -0.28
N LEU A 13 16.74 -23.96 0.69
CA LEU A 13 15.61 -23.87 1.62
C LEU A 13 15.67 -22.61 2.49
N LEU A 14 16.85 -22.23 2.97
CA LEU A 14 17.04 -21.00 3.74
C LEU A 14 16.70 -19.76 2.90
N GLY A 15 17.10 -19.74 1.62
CA GLY A 15 16.77 -18.66 0.68
C GLY A 15 15.27 -18.50 0.42
N ILE A 16 14.52 -19.59 0.32
CA ILE A 16 13.05 -19.58 0.12
C ILE A 16 12.33 -19.04 1.38
N ILE A 17 12.81 -19.40 2.57
CA ILE A 17 12.25 -18.92 3.84
C ILE A 17 12.51 -17.40 4.00
N LEU A 18 13.73 -16.95 3.70
CA LEU A 18 14.09 -15.53 3.77
C LEU A 18 13.30 -14.68 2.76
N PHE A 19 13.04 -15.18 1.56
CA PHE A 19 12.22 -14.49 0.54
C PHE A 19 10.76 -14.31 0.99
N SER A 20 10.23 -15.22 1.80
CA SER A 20 8.85 -15.20 2.27
C SER A 20 8.57 -14.13 3.34
N ILE A 21 9.62 -13.66 4.03
CA ILE A 21 9.56 -12.69 5.14
C ILE A 21 9.60 -11.24 4.63
N TYR A 22 10.22 -10.98 3.47
CA TYR A 22 10.23 -9.65 2.83
C TYR A 22 8.91 -9.34 2.11
N ARG A 23 7.82 -9.27 2.87
CA ARG A 23 6.52 -8.87 2.32
C ARG A 23 6.43 -7.37 2.21
N LYS A 24 6.19 -6.94 0.98
CA LYS A 24 6.08 -5.54 0.56
C LYS A 24 4.80 -4.90 1.12
N GLN A 25 4.95 -4.05 2.13
CA GLN A 25 3.86 -3.31 2.79
C GLN A 25 3.59 -1.96 2.12
N TYR A 26 3.52 -1.95 0.80
CA TYR A 26 3.28 -0.73 0.02
C TYR A 26 2.06 -0.85 -0.88
N GLY A 27 1.44 0.28 -1.19
CA GLY A 27 0.36 0.42 -2.16
C GLY A 27 0.57 1.67 -3.03
N TYR A 28 -0.25 1.82 -4.07
CA TYR A 28 -0.25 2.98 -4.95
C TYR A 28 -1.60 3.68 -4.90
N ILE A 29 -1.61 5.00 -5.08
CA ILE A 29 -2.83 5.79 -5.20
C ILE A 29 -2.80 6.55 -6.54
N LYS A 30 -3.86 6.40 -7.32
CA LYS A 30 -4.03 7.01 -8.64
C LYS A 30 -5.33 7.80 -8.73
N ASP A 31 -5.38 8.74 -9.66
CA ASP A 31 -6.62 9.41 -10.03
C ASP A 31 -7.48 8.48 -10.89
N ILE A 32 -8.76 8.34 -10.56
CA ILE A 32 -9.66 7.38 -11.22
C ILE A 32 -9.89 7.71 -12.69
N LYS A 33 -9.82 9.00 -13.07
CA LYS A 33 -10.16 9.46 -14.42
C LYS A 33 -8.95 9.41 -15.36
N SER A 34 -7.81 9.93 -14.90
CA SER A 34 -6.57 10.02 -15.67
C SER A 34 -5.69 8.78 -15.54
N ASN A 35 -5.92 7.93 -14.52
CA ASN A 35 -5.07 6.79 -14.18
C ASN A 35 -3.59 7.18 -13.90
N LEU A 36 -3.34 8.46 -13.60
CA LEU A 36 -2.04 8.98 -13.24
C LEU A 36 -1.79 8.83 -11.73
N PRO A 37 -0.54 8.62 -11.30
CA PRO A 37 -0.19 8.58 -9.88
C PRO A 37 -0.49 9.92 -9.20
N ILE A 38 -0.96 9.85 -7.96
CA ILE A 38 -1.20 11.03 -7.13
C ILE A 38 -0.10 11.13 -6.07
N GLU A 39 0.80 12.08 -6.23
CA GLU A 39 1.80 12.46 -5.22
C GLU A 39 1.18 13.22 -4.06
N GLY A 40 1.71 13.15 -2.85
CA GLY A 40 1.28 14.03 -1.76
C GLY A 40 -0.06 13.65 -1.11
N VAL A 41 -0.58 12.45 -1.33
CA VAL A 41 -1.77 11.95 -0.62
C VAL A 41 -1.37 11.58 0.80
N LEU A 42 -2.04 12.18 1.79
CA LEU A 42 -1.88 11.80 3.19
C LEU A 42 -2.60 10.46 3.43
N VAL A 43 -1.85 9.47 3.90
CA VAL A 43 -2.36 8.16 4.29
C VAL A 43 -2.16 8.01 5.81
N LYS A 44 -3.24 7.89 6.56
CA LYS A 44 -3.24 8.01 8.02
C LYS A 44 -3.98 6.85 8.68
N ASP A 45 -3.43 6.32 9.78
CA ASP A 45 -4.10 5.31 10.59
C ASP A 45 -5.38 5.90 11.21
N PHE A 46 -6.50 5.20 11.04
CA PHE A 46 -7.80 5.66 11.53
C PHE A 46 -7.85 5.73 13.06
N ILE A 47 -7.16 4.83 13.76
CA ILE A 47 -7.14 4.75 15.24
C ILE A 47 -6.05 5.66 15.80
N ASN A 48 -4.80 5.46 15.37
CA ASN A 48 -3.66 6.24 15.84
C ASN A 48 -3.27 7.31 14.82
N GLN A 49 -3.96 8.44 14.88
CA GLN A 49 -3.75 9.57 13.99
C GLN A 49 -2.33 10.17 13.98
N LYS A 50 -1.44 9.82 14.92
CA LYS A 50 -0.03 10.24 14.85
C LYS A 50 0.78 9.42 13.84
N ARG A 51 0.25 8.29 13.38
CA ARG A 51 0.87 7.41 12.38
C ARG A 51 0.32 7.75 11.01
N TYR A 52 1.17 8.34 10.18
CA TYR A 52 0.81 8.69 8.81
C TYR A 52 2.02 8.56 7.89
N THR A 53 1.75 8.51 6.60
CA THR A 53 2.72 8.60 5.51
C THR A 53 2.13 9.45 4.39
N VAL A 54 2.95 9.78 3.41
CA VAL A 54 2.54 10.57 2.24
C VAL A 54 2.99 9.84 0.98
N THR A 55 2.17 9.84 -0.07
CA THR A 55 2.55 9.21 -1.34
C THR A 55 3.69 9.96 -2.03
N ASP A 56 4.61 9.21 -2.64
CA ASP A 56 5.67 9.76 -3.48
C ASP A 56 5.19 10.15 -4.89
N LYS A 57 6.10 10.62 -5.75
CA LYS A 57 5.83 10.97 -7.16
C LYS A 57 5.21 9.84 -8.01
N ASN A 58 5.38 8.58 -7.61
CA ASN A 58 4.80 7.42 -8.28
C ASN A 58 3.44 7.04 -7.67
N GLY A 59 2.92 7.86 -6.73
CA GLY A 59 1.72 7.58 -5.96
C GLY A 59 1.92 6.47 -4.92
N MET A 60 3.16 6.06 -4.64
CA MET A 60 3.46 4.94 -3.75
C MET A 60 3.47 5.40 -2.30
N PHE A 61 2.86 4.60 -1.41
CA PHE A 61 2.98 4.75 0.04
C PHE A 61 3.40 3.42 0.66
N SER A 62 4.08 3.47 1.81
CA SER A 62 4.41 2.29 2.64
C SER A 62 3.82 2.48 4.03
N PHE A 63 3.04 1.51 4.50
CA PHE A 63 2.36 1.58 5.79
C PHE A 63 2.30 0.20 6.46
N SER A 64 2.78 0.11 7.70
CA SER A 64 3.03 -1.17 8.37
C SER A 64 1.89 -1.70 9.24
N ASN A 65 0.82 -0.93 9.45
CA ASN A 65 -0.29 -1.35 10.31
C ASN A 65 -1.46 -1.97 9.52
N CYS A 66 -2.18 -2.87 10.19
CA CYS A 66 -3.35 -3.58 9.70
C CYS A 66 -4.69 -2.87 9.91
N ASN A 67 -4.67 -1.59 10.29
CA ASN A 67 -5.87 -0.82 10.54
C ASN A 67 -6.46 -0.27 9.24
N ASP A 68 -7.70 0.18 9.31
CA ASP A 68 -8.28 1.01 8.27
C ASP A 68 -7.44 2.29 8.15
N LEU A 69 -7.18 2.69 6.90
CA LEU A 69 -6.42 3.90 6.62
C LEU A 69 -7.32 4.94 6.00
N LEU A 70 -7.26 6.17 6.51
CA LEU A 70 -7.86 7.34 5.88
C LEU A 70 -6.89 7.86 4.82
N ILE A 71 -7.40 8.08 3.60
CA ILE A 71 -6.67 8.77 2.53
C ILE A 71 -7.29 10.14 2.28
N SER A 72 -6.45 11.17 2.16
CA SER A 72 -6.91 12.54 1.93
C SER A 72 -5.89 13.35 1.14
N LYS A 73 -6.39 14.16 0.21
CA LYS A 73 -5.62 15.16 -0.52
C LYS A 73 -6.55 16.30 -0.92
N LYS A 74 -6.05 17.54 -0.91
CA LYS A 74 -6.79 18.70 -1.42
C LYS A 74 -7.28 18.41 -2.85
N GLU A 75 -8.50 18.83 -3.17
CA GLU A 75 -9.16 18.65 -4.48
C GLU A 75 -9.62 17.21 -4.78
N TYR A 76 -9.37 16.25 -3.89
CA TYR A 76 -9.86 14.88 -4.01
C TYR A 76 -10.86 14.56 -2.91
N LYS A 77 -11.82 13.69 -3.21
CA LYS A 77 -12.71 13.11 -2.21
C LYS A 77 -11.91 12.18 -1.30
N SER A 78 -11.89 12.47 0.00
CA SER A 78 -11.30 11.58 1.00
C SER A 78 -12.06 10.25 1.07
N ASP A 79 -11.35 9.17 1.35
CA ASP A 79 -11.92 7.82 1.46
C ASP A 79 -11.17 6.99 2.51
N THR A 80 -11.72 5.82 2.85
CA THR A 80 -11.14 4.87 3.81
C THR A 80 -10.75 3.56 3.11
N LEU A 81 -9.48 3.20 3.19
CA LEU A 81 -8.97 1.91 2.77
C LEU A 81 -9.30 0.85 3.84
N LYS A 82 -10.47 0.21 3.72
CA LYS A 82 -10.97 -0.79 4.68
C LYS A 82 -10.13 -2.07 4.65
N LYS A 83 -9.33 -2.35 5.70
CA LYS A 83 -8.51 -3.57 5.92
C LYS A 83 -7.96 -4.27 4.66
N TYR A 84 -7.68 -3.54 3.57
CA TYR A 84 -7.25 -4.11 2.30
C TYR A 84 -5.76 -4.44 2.43
N GLY A 85 -5.50 -5.55 3.12
CA GLY A 85 -4.15 -5.95 3.47
C GLY A 85 -4.03 -6.99 4.59
N CYS A 86 -4.97 -7.04 5.53
CA CYS A 86 -4.86 -7.96 6.67
C CYS A 86 -5.99 -9.00 6.66
N LYS A 87 -6.10 -9.72 5.54
CA LYS A 87 -6.61 -11.11 5.59
C LYS A 87 -5.66 -11.91 6.49
N PRO A 88 -6.13 -13.00 7.15
CA PRO A 88 -5.36 -13.76 8.17
C PRO A 88 -3.97 -14.23 7.72
N THR A 89 -3.67 -14.16 6.42
CA THR A 89 -2.38 -14.44 5.84
C THR A 89 -1.33 -13.32 5.97
N GLY A 90 -1.65 -12.12 6.48
CA GLY A 90 -0.68 -11.03 6.73
C GLY A 90 -0.01 -10.45 5.47
N LYS A 91 -0.78 -10.05 4.45
CA LYS A 91 -0.26 -9.46 3.20
C LYS A 91 -0.79 -8.03 3.01
N CYS A 92 -0.22 -7.06 3.73
CA CYS A 92 -0.66 -5.65 3.67
C CYS A 92 -0.38 -5.02 2.31
N PHE A 93 -1.41 -4.49 1.63
CA PHE A 93 -1.35 -3.74 0.35
C PHE A 93 -0.73 -4.48 -0.85
N ASN A 94 0.45 -5.10 -0.73
CA ASN A 94 1.12 -5.94 -1.73
C ASN A 94 1.15 -5.31 -3.14
N GLY A 95 1.43 -4.01 -3.22
CA GLY A 95 1.45 -3.24 -4.46
C GLY A 95 0.08 -2.96 -5.07
N HIS A 96 -1.00 -3.14 -4.32
CA HIS A 96 -2.36 -2.83 -4.79
C HIS A 96 -2.52 -1.34 -5.13
N VAL A 97 -3.33 -1.07 -6.14
CA VAL A 97 -3.61 0.27 -6.64
C VAL A 97 -4.99 0.68 -6.13
N PHE A 98 -5.04 1.80 -5.41
CA PHE A 98 -6.25 2.47 -4.97
C PHE A 98 -6.51 3.69 -5.85
N TYR A 99 -7.79 4.07 -5.94
CA TYR A 99 -8.21 5.18 -6.78
C TYR A 99 -8.89 6.26 -5.94
N MET A 100 -8.54 7.52 -6.20
CA MET A 100 -9.25 8.69 -5.67
C MET A 100 -10.00 9.39 -6.80
N THR A 101 -11.11 10.02 -6.44
CA THR A 101 -11.92 10.83 -7.37
C THR A 101 -11.71 12.30 -7.04
N LEU A 102 -11.44 13.13 -8.04
CA LEU A 102 -11.47 14.59 -7.88
C LEU A 102 -12.83 15.02 -7.32
N LEU A 103 -12.83 16.02 -6.43
CA LEU A 103 -14.07 16.66 -6.02
C LEU A 103 -14.71 17.25 -7.28
N GLU A 104 -15.88 16.76 -7.67
CA GLU A 104 -16.66 17.44 -8.70
C GLU A 104 -16.92 18.85 -8.19
N GLN A 105 -16.30 19.84 -8.82
CA GLN A 105 -16.71 21.22 -8.62
C GLN A 105 -18.15 21.26 -9.10
N LYS A 106 -19.09 21.46 -8.17
CA LYS A 106 -20.43 21.90 -8.52
C LYS A 106 -20.21 23.10 -9.43
N LYS A 107 -20.41 22.93 -10.73
CA LYS A 107 -20.53 24.06 -11.64
C LYS A 107 -21.70 24.84 -11.08
N ASP A 108 -21.41 25.97 -10.44
CA ASP A 108 -22.43 26.93 -10.06
C ASP A 108 -23.23 27.22 -11.33
N LYS A 109 -24.45 26.66 -11.38
CA LYS A 109 -25.44 27.07 -12.35
C LYS A 109 -25.82 28.49 -11.94
N LYS A 110 -25.14 29.44 -12.58
CA LYS A 110 -25.53 30.85 -12.65
C LYS A 110 -26.93 30.96 -13.25
#